data_AF-A0A2G1YPC4-F1
#
_entry.id   AF-A0A2G1YPC4-F1
#
_cell.length_a   1.000
_cell.length_b   1.000
_cell.length_c   1.000
_cell.angle_alpha   90.00
_cell.angle_beta   90.00
_cell.angle_gamma   90.00
#
_symmetry.space_group_name_H-M   'P 1'
#
loop_
_entity.id
_entity.type
_entity.pdbx_description
1 polymer ?
#
loop_
_entity_poly.entity_id
_entity_poly.type
_entity_poly.pdbx_seq_one_letter_code
_entity_poly.pdbx_strand_id
1 'polypeptide(L)'
;ATVIAKKIGWPVVVKPADADRGEGVTVGVTNDKELKIAFEKAKRFSRSKRIIVEREVKGVAHRIFIVKGELIYAVKRLPISVEGDGVKEVSELIKDANEIIRSKPPWLRKKIFPDDKEAVEVMKRSNYSLASIPEKEELVPLRVIESTASGGTPQNVTDMIHPDNIDIALRAVKLFGLEVSGVDIISEDITAPWHVNGAIINEVNFAPAFGVSEISKNYIPTYLNLILDNDGRIPISVVVGGHKAMDIALQEQTMLMQKGISCFLSSHNVTINALRKGVILPFKSLYKRCRALLMNSQVEAIILVVQTDEFLYSDLPCSHINKVTNIDAELISSKNLKNKVSKDRADALIKLINGE
;
A
#
# COMPACT_ATOMS: atom_id res chain seq x y z
N ALA A 1 -3.80 -35.23 -14.09
CA ALA A 1 -4.57 -34.08 -14.60
C ALA A 1 -5.92 -34.52 -15.18
N THR A 2 -5.97 -35.31 -16.26
CA THR A 2 -7.23 -35.74 -16.92
C THR A 2 -8.28 -36.36 -15.99
N VAL A 3 -7.88 -37.28 -15.11
CA VAL A 3 -8.81 -37.90 -14.14
C VAL A 3 -9.43 -36.86 -13.21
N ILE A 4 -8.65 -35.87 -12.78
CA ILE A 4 -9.11 -34.78 -11.92
C ILE A 4 -10.07 -33.86 -12.68
N ALA A 5 -9.72 -33.46 -13.91
CA ALA A 5 -10.57 -32.60 -14.73
C ALA A 5 -11.93 -33.25 -15.04
N LYS A 6 -11.96 -34.55 -15.37
CA LYS A 6 -13.21 -35.30 -15.58
C LYS A 6 -14.05 -35.42 -14.30
N LYS A 7 -13.40 -35.49 -13.13
CA LYS A 7 -14.09 -35.52 -11.82
C LYS A 7 -14.67 -34.15 -11.44
N ILE A 8 -13.94 -33.07 -11.72
CA ILE A 8 -14.37 -31.69 -11.42
C ILE A 8 -15.44 -31.20 -12.42
N GLY A 9 -15.38 -31.67 -13.67
CA GLY A 9 -16.20 -31.20 -14.77
C GLY A 9 -15.50 -30.09 -15.57
N TRP A 10 -15.83 -30.01 -16.86
CA TRP A 10 -15.32 -28.97 -17.77
C TRP A 10 -16.23 -27.73 -17.75
N PRO A 11 -15.70 -26.51 -18.01
CA PRO A 11 -14.29 -26.20 -18.21
C PRO A 11 -13.49 -26.10 -16.89
N VAL A 12 -12.17 -26.23 -17.01
CA VAL A 12 -11.22 -26.13 -15.87
C VAL A 12 -10.17 -25.04 -16.09
N VAL A 13 -9.64 -24.53 -14.98
CA VAL A 13 -8.45 -23.68 -14.94
C VAL A 13 -7.25 -24.50 -14.53
N VAL A 14 -6.11 -24.25 -15.18
CA VAL A 14 -4.82 -24.87 -14.85
C VAL A 14 -3.84 -23.77 -14.48
N LYS A 15 -3.29 -23.82 -13.27
CA LYS A 15 -2.35 -22.80 -12.76
C LYS A 15 -1.21 -23.41 -11.94
N PRO A 16 -0.01 -22.79 -11.93
CA PRO A 16 1.02 -23.13 -10.96
C PRO A 16 0.51 -22.93 -9.53
N ALA A 17 0.94 -23.76 -8.58
CA ALA A 17 0.60 -23.59 -7.16
C ALA A 17 1.44 -22.51 -6.46
N ASP A 18 2.51 -22.03 -7.11
CA ASP A 18 3.58 -21.21 -6.55
C ASP A 18 4.05 -20.13 -7.52
N ALA A 19 3.12 -19.56 -8.29
CA ALA A 19 3.36 -18.41 -9.16
C ALA A 19 2.31 -17.33 -8.90
N ASP A 20 2.71 -16.07 -9.12
CA ASP A 20 1.87 -14.90 -8.92
C ASP A 20 1.44 -14.27 -10.25
N ARG A 21 0.62 -13.22 -10.18
CA ARG A 21 0.37 -12.27 -11.29
C ARG A 21 -0.26 -12.87 -12.55
N GLY A 22 -0.87 -14.05 -12.43
CA GLY A 22 -1.49 -14.75 -13.55
C GLY A 22 -0.50 -15.49 -14.46
N GLU A 23 0.76 -15.62 -14.06
CA GLU A 23 1.78 -16.29 -14.88
C GLU A 23 1.55 -17.80 -14.93
N GLY A 24 1.61 -18.36 -16.14
CA GLY A 24 1.38 -19.79 -16.36
C GLY A 24 -0.08 -20.24 -16.20
N VAL A 25 -1.01 -19.32 -15.95
CA VAL A 25 -2.45 -19.63 -15.87
C VAL A 25 -3.01 -19.90 -17.27
N THR A 26 -3.86 -20.92 -17.38
CA THR A 26 -4.66 -21.19 -18.57
C THR A 26 -6.10 -21.45 -18.14
N VAL A 27 -7.02 -20.63 -18.66
CA VAL A 27 -8.47 -20.76 -18.46
C VAL A 27 -9.13 -21.31 -19.72
N GLY A 28 -10.41 -21.69 -19.65
CA GLY A 28 -11.17 -22.16 -20.78
C GLY A 28 -10.74 -23.54 -21.28
N VAL A 29 -10.13 -24.37 -20.43
CA VAL A 29 -9.68 -25.71 -20.84
C VAL A 29 -10.89 -26.63 -20.85
N THR A 30 -11.25 -27.15 -22.01
CA THR A 30 -12.49 -27.92 -22.23
C THR A 30 -12.28 -29.39 -22.56
N ASN A 31 -11.05 -29.78 -22.89
CA ASN A 31 -10.75 -31.14 -23.33
C ASN A 31 -9.34 -31.60 -22.93
N ASP A 32 -9.10 -32.92 -23.07
CA ASP A 32 -7.86 -33.57 -22.66
C ASP A 32 -6.62 -33.04 -23.41
N LYS A 33 -6.77 -32.65 -24.68
CA LYS A 33 -5.66 -32.12 -25.49
C LYS A 33 -5.22 -30.75 -24.98
N GLU A 34 -6.18 -29.85 -24.77
CA GLU A 34 -5.93 -28.53 -24.17
C GLU A 34 -5.34 -28.65 -22.77
N LEU A 35 -5.86 -29.58 -21.95
CA LEU A 35 -5.38 -29.80 -20.59
C LEU A 35 -3.90 -30.18 -20.55
N LYS A 36 -3.44 -31.03 -21.48
CA LYS A 36 -2.03 -31.41 -21.57
C LYS A 36 -1.14 -30.20 -21.91
N ILE A 37 -1.58 -29.36 -22.85
CA ILE A 37 -0.85 -28.13 -23.25
C ILE A 37 -0.80 -27.15 -22.06
N ALA A 38 -1.94 -26.91 -21.42
CA ALA A 38 -2.07 -26.02 -20.27
C ALA A 38 -1.20 -26.48 -19.08
N PHE A 39 -1.17 -27.79 -18.80
CA PHE A 39 -0.37 -28.37 -17.73
C PHE A 39 1.13 -28.19 -17.98
N GLU A 40 1.62 -28.47 -19.19
CA GLU A 40 3.03 -28.27 -19.53
C GLU A 40 3.42 -26.78 -19.51
N LYS A 41 2.52 -25.88 -19.92
CA LYS A 41 2.72 -24.43 -19.77
C LYS A 41 2.88 -24.08 -18.29
N ALA A 42 1.93 -24.43 -17.43
CA ALA A 42 1.97 -24.13 -16.00
C ALA A 42 3.22 -24.70 -15.32
N LYS A 43 3.65 -25.91 -15.71
CA LYS A 43 4.86 -26.57 -15.18
C LYS A 43 6.16 -25.82 -15.45
N ARG A 44 6.23 -25.00 -16.52
CA ARG A 44 7.39 -24.16 -16.81
C ARG A 44 7.52 -22.99 -15.84
N PHE A 45 6.39 -22.46 -15.37
CA PHE A 45 6.34 -21.33 -14.42
C PHE A 45 6.42 -21.79 -12.97
N SER A 46 5.99 -23.02 -12.65
CA SER A 46 6.10 -23.57 -11.29
C SER A 46 7.53 -23.97 -10.94
N ARG A 47 8.05 -23.48 -9.80
CA ARG A 47 9.36 -23.87 -9.26
C ARG A 47 9.27 -25.23 -8.57
N SER A 48 8.24 -25.42 -7.76
CA SER A 48 7.92 -26.67 -7.05
C SER A 48 7.34 -27.77 -7.93
N LYS A 49 7.01 -27.45 -9.20
CA LYS A 49 6.34 -28.33 -10.15
C LYS A 49 4.96 -28.80 -9.69
N ARG A 50 4.34 -28.08 -8.74
CA ARG A 50 2.98 -28.33 -8.26
C ARG A 50 2.00 -27.51 -9.10
N ILE A 51 1.03 -28.20 -9.70
CA ILE A 51 0.01 -27.61 -10.56
C ILE A 51 -1.37 -27.84 -9.95
N ILE A 52 -2.17 -26.79 -9.94
CA ILE A 52 -3.57 -26.82 -9.53
C ILE A 52 -4.43 -26.97 -10.79
N VAL A 53 -5.40 -27.88 -10.73
CA VAL A 53 -6.49 -28.00 -11.69
C VAL A 53 -7.78 -27.78 -10.89
N GLU A 54 -8.51 -26.74 -11.24
CA GLU A 54 -9.72 -26.31 -10.53
C GLU A 54 -10.86 -26.04 -11.50
N ARG A 55 -12.10 -26.04 -10.99
CA ARG A 55 -13.27 -25.71 -11.79
C ARG A 55 -13.19 -24.25 -12.22
N GLU A 56 -13.44 -23.97 -13.49
CA GLU A 56 -13.59 -22.60 -13.95
C GLU A 56 -14.94 -22.04 -13.47
N VAL A 57 -14.91 -20.84 -12.89
CA VAL A 57 -16.10 -20.10 -12.49
C VAL A 57 -16.28 -18.94 -13.45
N LYS A 58 -17.53 -18.73 -13.88
CA LYS A 58 -17.87 -17.65 -14.80
C LYS A 58 -17.74 -16.28 -14.14
N GLY A 59 -17.52 -15.28 -14.97
CA GLY A 59 -17.41 -13.89 -14.55
C GLY A 59 -15.98 -13.40 -14.51
N VAL A 60 -15.76 -12.30 -13.79
CA VAL A 60 -14.46 -11.64 -13.71
C VAL A 60 -14.00 -11.54 -12.26
N ALA A 61 -12.70 -11.40 -12.09
CA ALA A 61 -12.11 -11.19 -10.78
C ALA A 61 -12.41 -9.76 -10.27
N HIS A 62 -12.92 -9.68 -9.05
CA HIS A 62 -13.10 -8.46 -8.28
C HIS A 62 -12.14 -8.50 -7.10
N ARG A 63 -11.31 -7.47 -6.95
CA ARG A 63 -10.43 -7.33 -5.79
C ARG A 63 -11.10 -6.45 -4.76
N ILE A 64 -11.36 -7.04 -3.61
CA ILE A 64 -11.90 -6.40 -2.41
C ILE A 64 -10.71 -6.10 -1.50
N PHE A 65 -10.36 -4.83 -1.37
CA PHE A 65 -9.21 -4.39 -0.59
C PHE A 65 -9.65 -4.04 0.83
N ILE A 66 -9.15 -4.80 1.81
CA ILE A 66 -9.56 -4.73 3.20
C ILE A 66 -8.39 -4.32 4.08
N VAL A 67 -8.62 -3.37 4.99
CA VAL A 67 -7.64 -2.88 5.96
C VAL A 67 -8.28 -2.75 7.33
N LYS A 68 -7.63 -3.31 8.36
CA LYS A 68 -8.13 -3.34 9.75
C LYS A 68 -9.59 -3.80 9.88
N GLY A 69 -10.02 -4.73 9.03
CA GLY A 69 -11.38 -5.26 9.02
C GLY A 69 -12.43 -4.37 8.34
N GLU A 70 -12.00 -3.35 7.60
CA GLU A 70 -12.86 -2.45 6.85
C GLU A 70 -12.58 -2.55 5.34
N LEU A 71 -13.64 -2.47 4.53
CA LEU A 71 -13.51 -2.30 3.08
C LEU A 71 -12.98 -0.90 2.77
N ILE A 72 -11.87 -0.83 2.04
CA ILE A 72 -11.35 0.45 1.53
C ILE A 72 -11.89 0.72 0.14
N TYR A 73 -11.73 -0.25 -0.76
CA TYR A 73 -12.27 -0.17 -2.11
C TYR A 73 -12.46 -1.57 -2.70
N ALA A 74 -13.33 -1.66 -3.71
CA ALA A 74 -13.48 -2.83 -4.55
C ALA A 74 -13.28 -2.45 -6.02
N VAL A 75 -12.49 -3.25 -6.74
CA VAL A 75 -12.23 -3.05 -8.17
C VAL A 75 -12.55 -4.29 -8.98
N LYS A 76 -13.27 -4.11 -10.08
CA LYS A 76 -13.45 -5.12 -11.12
C LYS A 76 -12.22 -5.10 -12.02
N ARG A 77 -11.50 -6.23 -12.09
CA ARG A 77 -10.21 -6.35 -12.80
C ARG A 77 -10.44 -6.90 -14.21
N LEU A 78 -10.85 -6.03 -15.12
CA LEU A 78 -11.03 -6.42 -16.53
C LEU A 78 -9.67 -6.63 -17.21
N PRO A 79 -9.60 -7.57 -18.18
CA PRO A 79 -8.44 -7.68 -19.05
C PRO A 79 -8.17 -6.37 -19.77
N ILE A 80 -6.98 -6.25 -20.38
CA ILE A 80 -6.69 -5.10 -21.25
C ILE A 80 -7.68 -5.12 -22.41
N SER A 81 -8.46 -4.04 -22.51
CA SER A 81 -9.55 -3.89 -23.48
C SER A 81 -9.52 -2.51 -24.08
N VAL A 82 -9.82 -2.40 -25.37
CA VAL A 82 -10.02 -1.11 -26.04
C VAL A 82 -11.49 -0.71 -25.95
N GLU A 83 -11.76 0.56 -25.73
CA GLU A 83 -13.11 1.12 -25.64
C GLU A 83 -13.55 1.66 -27.00
N GLY A 84 -14.73 1.25 -27.45
CA GLY A 84 -15.34 1.74 -28.69
C GLY A 84 -15.73 3.22 -28.59
N ASP A 85 -15.64 3.91 -29.72
CA ASP A 85 -16.14 5.27 -29.90
C ASP A 85 -17.35 5.33 -30.86
N GLY A 86 -17.78 4.18 -31.39
CA GLY A 86 -18.86 4.07 -32.37
C GLY A 86 -18.48 4.48 -33.80
N VAL A 87 -17.22 4.82 -34.06
CA VAL A 87 -16.78 5.38 -35.36
C VAL A 87 -15.58 4.64 -35.93
N LYS A 88 -14.57 4.33 -35.11
CA LYS A 88 -13.29 3.77 -35.54
C LYS A 88 -13.26 2.26 -35.46
N GLU A 89 -12.43 1.66 -36.30
CA GLU A 89 -12.11 0.24 -36.19
C GLU A 89 -11.27 -0.04 -34.93
N VAL A 90 -11.39 -1.25 -34.39
CA VAL A 90 -10.56 -1.71 -33.26
C VAL A 90 -9.06 -1.52 -33.52
N SER A 91 -8.59 -1.75 -34.76
CA SER A 91 -7.19 -1.55 -35.15
C SER A 91 -6.73 -0.09 -34.97
N GLU A 92 -7.58 0.87 -35.32
CA GLU A 92 -7.33 2.30 -35.17
C GLU A 92 -7.37 2.71 -33.70
N LEU A 93 -8.35 2.21 -32.95
CA LEU A 93 -8.46 2.47 -31.51
C LEU A 93 -7.23 1.96 -30.74
N ILE A 94 -6.72 0.77 -31.08
CA ILE A 94 -5.47 0.22 -30.52
C ILE A 94 -4.28 1.12 -30.84
N LYS A 95 -4.18 1.59 -32.10
CA LYS A 95 -3.10 2.47 -32.54
C LYS A 95 -3.12 3.79 -31.77
N ASP A 96 -4.27 4.44 -31.68
CA ASP A 96 -4.46 5.71 -30.96
C ASP A 96 -4.11 5.57 -29.48
N ALA A 97 -4.60 4.52 -28.81
CA ALA A 97 -4.28 4.24 -27.42
C ALA A 97 -2.77 4.04 -27.19
N ASN A 98 -2.10 3.35 -28.12
CA ASN A 98 -0.66 3.14 -28.08
C ASN A 98 0.15 4.41 -28.36
N GLU A 99 -0.31 5.29 -29.24
CA GLU A 99 0.32 6.59 -29.48
C GLU A 99 0.24 7.49 -28.23
N ILE A 100 -0.90 7.53 -27.54
CA ILE A 100 -1.07 8.21 -26.26
C ILE A 100 -0.11 7.66 -25.20
N ILE A 101 0.14 6.35 -25.18
CA ILE A 101 1.13 5.76 -24.26
C ILE A 101 2.54 6.19 -24.64
N ARG A 102 2.89 6.15 -25.93
CA ARG A 102 4.25 6.48 -26.42
C ARG A 102 4.60 7.95 -26.24
N SER A 103 3.63 8.86 -26.30
CA SER A 103 3.85 10.29 -26.09
C SER A 103 4.21 10.64 -24.64
N LYS A 104 3.93 9.76 -23.67
CA LYS A 104 4.31 9.97 -22.27
C LYS A 104 5.80 9.71 -22.03
N PRO A 105 6.41 10.38 -21.02
CA PRO A 105 7.75 10.05 -20.56
C PRO A 105 7.89 8.57 -20.19
N PRO A 106 9.06 7.93 -20.42
CA PRO A 106 9.22 6.49 -20.22
C PRO A 106 8.77 5.96 -18.85
N TRP A 107 8.97 6.70 -17.77
CA TRP A 107 8.58 6.32 -16.40
C TRP A 107 7.06 6.44 -16.11
N LEU A 108 6.27 7.01 -17.03
CA LEU A 108 4.81 7.12 -16.93
C LEU A 108 4.07 6.25 -17.97
N ARG A 109 4.80 5.50 -18.81
CA ARG A 109 4.19 4.67 -19.84
C ARG A 109 3.53 3.44 -19.22
N LYS A 110 2.26 3.22 -19.59
CA LYS A 110 1.53 1.97 -19.29
C LYS A 110 1.90 0.87 -20.29
N LYS A 111 1.37 -0.34 -20.09
CA LYS A 111 1.46 -1.43 -21.06
C LYS A 111 0.72 -1.06 -22.35
N ILE A 112 1.32 -1.43 -23.48
CA ILE A 112 0.72 -1.23 -24.81
C ILE A 112 -0.45 -2.18 -25.03
N PHE A 113 -1.42 -1.73 -25.81
CA PHE A 113 -2.54 -2.51 -26.29
C PHE A 113 -2.05 -3.45 -27.41
N PRO A 114 -2.16 -4.78 -27.25
CA PRO A 114 -1.66 -5.73 -28.23
C PRO A 114 -2.66 -5.97 -29.37
N ASP A 115 -2.14 -6.18 -30.57
CA ASP A 115 -2.84 -6.60 -31.79
C ASP A 115 -2.33 -7.96 -32.30
N ASP A 116 -1.68 -8.73 -31.44
CA ASP A 116 -1.07 -10.02 -31.77
C ASP A 116 -2.09 -11.16 -31.94
N LYS A 117 -1.60 -12.36 -32.26
CA LYS A 117 -2.44 -13.55 -32.48
C LYS A 117 -3.37 -13.84 -31.29
N GLU A 118 -2.89 -13.67 -30.06
CA GLU A 118 -3.70 -13.89 -28.87
C GLU A 118 -4.83 -12.85 -28.80
N ALA A 119 -4.55 -11.57 -29.06
CA ALA A 119 -5.59 -10.54 -29.12
C ALA A 119 -6.65 -10.88 -30.16
N VAL A 120 -6.24 -11.27 -31.37
CA VAL A 120 -7.18 -11.64 -32.45
C VAL A 120 -8.05 -12.84 -32.06
N GLU A 121 -7.48 -13.86 -31.41
CA GLU A 121 -8.25 -15.01 -30.92
C GLU A 121 -9.25 -14.63 -29.83
N VAL A 122 -8.86 -13.75 -28.90
CA VAL A 122 -9.74 -13.27 -27.81
C VAL A 122 -10.87 -12.40 -28.36
N MET A 123 -10.57 -11.48 -29.26
CA MET A 123 -11.57 -10.66 -29.94
C MET A 123 -12.60 -11.54 -30.66
N LYS A 124 -12.12 -12.54 -31.41
CA LYS A 124 -12.99 -13.46 -32.14
C LYS A 124 -13.96 -14.23 -31.22
N ARG A 125 -13.51 -14.65 -30.03
CA ARG A 125 -14.38 -15.29 -29.02
C ARG A 125 -15.46 -14.35 -28.49
N SER A 126 -15.22 -13.05 -28.56
CA SER A 126 -16.16 -12.00 -28.15
C SER A 126 -16.93 -11.41 -29.35
N ASN A 127 -16.93 -12.10 -30.50
CA ASN A 127 -17.55 -11.66 -31.76
C ASN A 127 -16.99 -10.36 -32.37
N TYR A 128 -15.74 -10.02 -32.02
CA TYR A 128 -15.00 -8.88 -32.56
C TYR A 128 -13.88 -9.29 -33.51
N SER A 129 -13.44 -8.33 -34.32
CA SER A 129 -12.26 -8.41 -35.18
C SER A 129 -11.54 -7.06 -35.18
N LEU A 130 -10.34 -7.01 -35.76
CA LEU A 130 -9.59 -5.76 -35.91
C LEU A 130 -10.32 -4.71 -36.76
N ALA A 131 -11.21 -5.15 -37.66
CA ALA A 131 -12.02 -4.28 -38.53
C ALA A 131 -13.43 -4.02 -37.98
N SER A 132 -13.75 -4.52 -36.78
CA SER A 132 -15.02 -4.23 -36.13
C SER A 132 -15.04 -2.78 -35.63
N ILE A 133 -16.19 -2.13 -35.68
CA ILE A 133 -16.45 -0.81 -35.09
C ILE A 133 -17.33 -1.03 -33.86
N PRO A 134 -16.78 -1.06 -32.63
CA PRO A 134 -17.55 -1.29 -31.42
C PRO A 134 -18.39 -0.06 -31.08
N GLU A 135 -19.53 -0.27 -30.42
CA GLU A 135 -20.36 0.84 -29.96
C GLU A 135 -19.62 1.69 -28.92
N LYS A 136 -20.07 2.93 -28.74
CA LYS A 136 -19.48 3.82 -27.75
C LYS A 136 -19.55 3.20 -26.35
N GLU A 137 -18.46 3.28 -25.60
CA GLU A 137 -18.28 2.71 -24.24
C GLU A 137 -18.24 1.18 -24.18
N GLU A 138 -18.31 0.50 -25.33
CA GLU A 138 -18.19 -0.95 -25.39
C GLU A 138 -16.72 -1.38 -25.29
N LEU A 139 -16.42 -2.33 -24.39
CA LEU A 139 -15.07 -2.81 -24.16
C LEU A 139 -14.77 -4.09 -24.95
N VAL A 140 -13.84 -3.99 -25.91
CA VAL A 140 -13.35 -5.13 -26.67
C VAL A 140 -12.09 -5.71 -26.02
N PRO A 141 -12.13 -6.95 -25.48
CA PRO A 141 -11.00 -7.54 -24.78
C PRO A 141 -9.88 -7.97 -25.74
N LEU A 142 -8.65 -7.65 -25.38
CA LEU A 142 -7.43 -8.04 -26.13
C LEU A 142 -6.67 -9.17 -25.43
N ARG A 143 -7.09 -9.54 -24.22
CA ARG A 143 -6.59 -10.68 -23.44
C ARG A 143 -7.73 -11.36 -22.70
N VAL A 144 -7.51 -12.61 -22.31
CA VAL A 144 -8.52 -13.40 -21.58
C VAL A 144 -8.66 -12.94 -20.13
N ILE A 145 -7.55 -12.59 -19.49
CA ILE A 145 -7.50 -12.19 -18.07
C ILE A 145 -6.63 -10.95 -17.90
N GLU A 146 -6.86 -10.22 -16.81
CA GLU A 146 -5.91 -9.22 -16.34
C GLU A 146 -4.66 -9.90 -15.76
N SER A 147 -3.48 -9.40 -16.12
CA SER A 147 -2.21 -9.86 -15.58
C SER A 147 -1.22 -8.71 -15.50
N THR A 148 -0.21 -8.80 -14.63
CA THR A 148 0.85 -7.77 -14.57
C THR A 148 1.63 -7.66 -15.90
N ALA A 149 1.73 -8.76 -16.65
CA ALA A 149 2.41 -8.79 -17.93
C ALA A 149 1.66 -7.96 -18.99
N SER A 150 0.34 -8.14 -19.08
CA SER A 150 -0.50 -7.51 -20.10
C SER A 150 -1.16 -6.21 -19.65
N GLY A 151 -1.32 -5.99 -18.35
CA GLY A 151 -2.16 -4.95 -17.78
C GLY A 151 -3.65 -5.27 -17.84
N GLY A 152 -4.46 -4.28 -17.48
CA GLY A 152 -5.92 -4.35 -17.50
C GLY A 152 -6.57 -2.99 -17.32
N THR A 153 -7.90 -2.97 -17.46
CA THR A 153 -8.74 -1.78 -17.35
C THR A 153 -9.60 -1.89 -16.08
N PRO A 154 -9.10 -1.48 -14.90
CA PRO A 154 -9.85 -1.63 -13.67
C PRO A 154 -11.06 -0.68 -13.64
N GLN A 155 -12.19 -1.17 -13.14
CA GLN A 155 -13.39 -0.36 -12.88
C GLN A 155 -13.65 -0.31 -11.38
N ASN A 156 -13.95 0.88 -10.84
CA ASN A 156 -14.32 1.03 -9.43
C ASN A 156 -15.75 0.50 -9.25
N VAL A 157 -15.92 -0.43 -8.31
CA VAL A 157 -17.22 -1.01 -7.96
C VAL A 157 -17.48 -0.95 -6.45
N THR A 158 -16.76 -0.08 -5.74
CA THR A 158 -16.81 0.06 -4.27
C THR A 158 -18.22 0.34 -3.77
N ASP A 159 -18.97 1.20 -4.46
CA ASP A 159 -20.34 1.56 -4.05
C ASP A 159 -21.39 0.59 -4.61
N MET A 160 -20.99 -0.34 -5.49
CA MET A 160 -21.88 -1.28 -6.17
C MET A 160 -21.84 -2.68 -5.58
N ILE A 161 -20.76 -3.06 -4.88
CA ILE A 161 -20.58 -4.40 -4.32
C ILE A 161 -21.66 -4.72 -3.28
N HIS A 162 -22.26 -5.90 -3.40
CA HIS A 162 -23.28 -6.36 -2.46
C HIS A 162 -22.71 -6.57 -1.04
N PRO A 163 -23.43 -6.21 0.04
CA PRO A 163 -22.97 -6.40 1.41
C PRO A 163 -22.55 -7.83 1.77
N ASP A 164 -23.27 -8.85 1.31
CA ASP A 164 -22.88 -10.26 1.53
C ASP A 164 -21.49 -10.62 0.96
N ASN A 165 -21.08 -9.96 -0.12
CA ASN A 165 -19.75 -10.17 -0.73
C ASN A 165 -18.66 -9.52 0.11
N ILE A 166 -18.97 -8.37 0.72
CA ILE A 166 -18.10 -7.71 1.69
C ILE A 166 -17.97 -8.58 2.95
N ASP A 167 -19.09 -9.06 3.49
CA ASP A 167 -19.11 -9.88 4.71
C ASP A 167 -18.29 -11.17 4.55
N ILE A 168 -18.44 -11.91 3.45
CA ILE A 168 -17.65 -13.13 3.23
C ILE A 168 -16.17 -12.82 3.05
N ALA A 169 -15.81 -11.69 2.43
CA ALA A 169 -14.43 -11.26 2.30
C ALA A 169 -13.83 -10.89 3.66
N LEU A 170 -14.55 -10.12 4.50
CA LEU A 170 -14.14 -9.79 5.87
C LEU A 170 -13.94 -11.05 6.73
N ARG A 171 -14.84 -12.04 6.61
CA ARG A 171 -14.70 -13.33 7.30
C ARG A 171 -13.46 -14.09 6.84
N ALA A 172 -13.17 -14.10 5.54
CA ALA A 172 -11.96 -14.73 4.99
C ALA A 172 -10.69 -14.05 5.52
N VAL A 173 -10.65 -12.72 5.52
CA VAL A 173 -9.51 -11.95 6.07
C VAL A 173 -9.29 -12.23 7.55
N LYS A 174 -10.38 -12.24 8.34
CA LYS A 174 -10.35 -12.55 9.77
C LYS A 174 -9.85 -13.97 10.04
N LEU A 175 -10.25 -14.94 9.22
CA LEU A 175 -9.80 -16.34 9.34
C LEU A 175 -8.28 -16.46 9.24
N PHE A 176 -7.64 -15.65 8.38
CA PHE A 176 -6.18 -15.63 8.23
C PHE A 176 -5.46 -14.65 9.17
N GLY A 177 -6.19 -13.87 9.96
CA GLY A 177 -5.61 -12.88 10.87
C GLY A 177 -4.84 -11.77 10.15
N LEU A 178 -5.26 -11.40 8.93
CA LEU A 178 -4.59 -10.38 8.14
C LEU A 178 -5.16 -8.98 8.43
N GLU A 179 -4.29 -8.01 8.69
CA GLU A 179 -4.71 -6.61 8.84
C GLU A 179 -4.85 -5.90 7.50
N VAL A 180 -3.99 -6.19 6.53
CA VAL A 180 -4.01 -5.61 5.17
C VAL A 180 -4.06 -6.74 4.17
N SER A 181 -5.11 -6.80 3.37
CA SER A 181 -5.37 -7.94 2.50
C SER A 181 -6.20 -7.59 1.27
N GLY A 182 -6.04 -8.40 0.23
CA GLY A 182 -6.82 -8.31 -1.00
C GLY A 182 -7.53 -9.62 -1.23
N VAL A 183 -8.86 -9.62 -1.17
CA VAL A 183 -9.68 -10.80 -1.44
C VAL A 183 -10.16 -10.74 -2.88
N ASP A 184 -9.79 -11.73 -3.68
CA ASP A 184 -10.22 -11.82 -5.07
C ASP A 184 -11.46 -12.71 -5.16
N ILE A 185 -12.60 -12.11 -5.50
CA ILE A 185 -13.88 -12.80 -5.74
C ILE A 185 -14.15 -12.87 -7.23
N ILE A 186 -14.36 -14.07 -7.77
CA ILE A 186 -14.83 -14.25 -9.16
C ILE A 186 -16.35 -14.21 -9.14
N SER A 187 -16.94 -13.28 -9.91
CA SER A 187 -18.39 -13.09 -10.00
C SER A 187 -18.78 -12.59 -11.39
N GLU A 188 -19.93 -13.03 -11.92
CA GLU A 188 -20.56 -12.43 -13.10
C GLU A 188 -21.17 -11.06 -12.77
N ASP A 189 -21.72 -10.91 -11.57
CA ASP A 189 -22.34 -9.69 -11.07
C ASP A 189 -22.02 -9.49 -9.58
N ILE A 190 -21.11 -8.56 -9.28
CA ILE A 190 -20.71 -8.28 -7.88
C ILE A 190 -21.79 -7.57 -7.05
N THR A 191 -22.87 -7.10 -7.71
CA THR A 191 -24.01 -6.43 -7.07
C THR A 191 -25.04 -7.43 -6.52
N ALA A 192 -24.94 -8.70 -6.91
CA ALA A 192 -25.72 -9.80 -6.35
C ALA A 192 -24.92 -10.53 -5.23
N PRO A 193 -25.60 -11.11 -4.24
CA PRO A 193 -24.94 -11.88 -3.18
C PRO A 193 -24.29 -13.17 -3.72
N TRP A 194 -23.10 -13.48 -3.21
CA TRP A 194 -22.26 -14.58 -3.72
C TRP A 194 -22.94 -15.95 -3.74
N HIS A 195 -23.83 -16.20 -2.78
CA HIS A 195 -24.55 -17.48 -2.67
C HIS A 195 -25.70 -17.62 -3.67
N VAL A 196 -26.10 -16.54 -4.34
CA VAL A 196 -27.17 -16.54 -5.35
C VAL A 196 -26.61 -16.66 -6.78
N ASN A 197 -25.55 -15.91 -7.09
CA ASN A 197 -24.94 -15.89 -8.43
C ASN A 197 -23.78 -16.89 -8.61
N GLY A 198 -23.45 -17.66 -7.57
CA GLY A 198 -22.39 -18.66 -7.61
C GLY A 198 -20.96 -18.08 -7.59
N ALA A 199 -20.80 -16.84 -7.11
CA ALA A 199 -19.48 -16.25 -6.94
C ALA A 199 -18.62 -17.04 -5.94
N ILE A 200 -17.31 -17.00 -6.14
CA ILE A 200 -16.34 -17.70 -5.28
C ILE A 200 -15.22 -16.78 -4.84
N ILE A 201 -14.69 -17.02 -3.64
CA ILE A 201 -13.37 -16.52 -3.27
C ILE A 201 -12.34 -17.36 -4.03
N ASN A 202 -11.61 -16.73 -4.94
CA ASN A 202 -10.54 -17.37 -5.71
C ASN A 202 -9.20 -17.32 -4.97
N GLU A 203 -8.90 -16.20 -4.30
CA GLU A 203 -7.63 -16.00 -3.62
C GLU A 203 -7.76 -14.99 -2.47
N VAL A 204 -6.98 -15.18 -1.41
CA VAL A 204 -6.77 -14.18 -0.35
C VAL A 204 -5.28 -13.83 -0.33
N ASN A 205 -4.99 -12.60 -0.70
CA ASN A 205 -3.62 -12.09 -0.83
C ASN A 205 -3.20 -11.33 0.44
N PHE A 206 -2.08 -11.72 1.05
CA PHE A 206 -1.44 -10.93 2.10
C PHE A 206 -0.66 -9.77 1.48
N ALA A 207 -0.67 -8.59 2.13
CA ALA A 207 0.06 -7.40 1.69
C ALA A 207 -0.04 -7.16 0.16
N PRO A 208 -1.25 -7.13 -0.41
CA PRO A 208 -1.44 -6.89 -1.84
C PRO A 208 -0.85 -5.54 -2.23
N ALA A 209 -0.44 -5.41 -3.50
CA ALA A 209 -0.17 -4.09 -4.04
C ALA A 209 -1.41 -3.19 -3.84
N PHE A 210 -1.22 -2.03 -3.20
CA PHE A 210 -2.29 -1.04 -2.99
C PHE A 210 -2.93 -0.58 -4.31
N GLY A 211 -2.26 -0.81 -5.43
CA GLY A 211 -2.76 -0.53 -6.78
C GLY A 211 -2.08 0.70 -7.39
N VAL A 212 -1.81 0.63 -8.69
CA VAL A 212 -1.19 1.71 -9.47
C VAL A 212 -2.22 2.57 -10.22
N SER A 213 -3.50 2.22 -10.10
CA SER A 213 -4.61 2.92 -10.74
C SER A 213 -4.93 4.24 -10.06
N GLU A 214 -5.65 5.13 -10.76
CA GLU A 214 -6.15 6.35 -10.13
C GLU A 214 -7.18 6.04 -9.03
N ILE A 215 -7.93 4.95 -9.21
CA ILE A 215 -8.90 4.45 -8.22
C ILE A 215 -8.22 4.25 -6.87
N SER A 216 -7.16 3.42 -6.83
CA SER A 216 -6.45 3.13 -5.59
C SER A 216 -5.84 4.39 -4.96
N LYS A 217 -5.22 5.28 -5.75
CA LYS A 217 -4.59 6.50 -5.21
C LYS A 217 -5.56 7.38 -4.40
N ASN A 218 -6.82 7.46 -4.84
CA ASN A 218 -7.84 8.26 -4.14
C ASN A 218 -8.12 7.77 -2.71
N TYR A 219 -7.80 6.50 -2.40
CA TYR A 219 -7.99 5.92 -1.08
C TYR A 219 -6.72 5.94 -0.20
N ILE A 220 -5.60 6.50 -0.68
CA ILE A 220 -4.37 6.63 0.14
C ILE A 220 -4.65 7.40 1.45
N PRO A 221 -5.38 8.53 1.47
CA PRO A 221 -5.67 9.23 2.72
C PRO A 221 -6.46 8.36 3.72
N THR A 222 -7.51 7.66 3.25
CA THR A 222 -8.30 6.75 4.08
C THR A 222 -7.46 5.62 4.65
N TYR A 223 -6.62 5.01 3.80
CA TYR A 223 -5.67 3.97 4.22
C TYR A 223 -4.71 4.45 5.31
N LEU A 224 -4.10 5.62 5.11
CA LEU A 224 -3.17 6.20 6.08
C LEU A 224 -3.87 6.53 7.40
N ASN A 225 -5.09 7.08 7.37
CA ASN A 225 -5.86 7.37 8.58
C ASN A 225 -6.22 6.12 9.38
N LEU A 226 -6.39 4.97 8.72
CA LEU A 226 -6.67 3.71 9.39
C LEU A 226 -5.42 3.11 10.02
N ILE A 227 -4.27 3.20 9.35
CA ILE A 227 -3.04 2.54 9.80
C ILE A 227 -2.24 3.41 10.76
N LEU A 228 -2.19 4.72 10.53
CA LEU A 228 -1.45 5.65 11.37
C LEU A 228 -2.31 6.06 12.56
N ASP A 229 -1.73 5.96 13.75
CA ASP A 229 -2.29 6.62 14.92
C ASP A 229 -1.99 8.12 14.85
N ASN A 230 -3.02 8.94 15.07
CA ASN A 230 -2.96 10.41 14.96
C ASN A 230 -2.48 10.87 13.57
N ASP A 231 -1.28 11.43 13.47
CA ASP A 231 -0.67 11.92 12.24
C ASP A 231 0.62 11.16 11.87
N GLY A 232 0.86 10.02 12.53
CA GLY A 232 2.05 9.19 12.36
C GLY A 232 3.34 9.81 12.88
N ARG A 233 3.30 10.96 13.58
CA ARG A 233 4.48 11.59 14.18
C ARG A 233 4.71 11.08 15.60
N ILE A 234 5.97 10.91 15.96
CA ILE A 234 6.36 10.73 17.37
C ILE A 234 6.13 12.08 18.06
N PRO A 235 5.29 12.18 19.10
CA PRO A 235 5.10 13.41 19.84
C PRO A 235 6.40 13.86 20.51
N ILE A 236 6.73 15.14 20.35
CA ILE A 236 7.95 15.76 20.90
C ILE A 236 7.58 16.92 21.80
N SER A 237 8.03 16.84 23.05
CA SER A 237 8.05 17.96 23.98
C SER A 237 9.46 18.52 24.09
N VAL A 238 9.59 19.84 24.16
CA VAL A 238 10.85 20.53 24.41
C VAL A 238 10.77 21.27 25.73
N VAL A 239 11.75 21.03 26.60
CA VAL A 239 11.94 21.78 27.85
C VAL A 239 13.22 22.59 27.73
N VAL A 240 13.11 23.91 27.75
CA VAL A 240 14.23 24.85 27.60
C VAL A 240 14.64 25.38 28.98
N GLY A 241 15.93 25.30 29.30
CA GLY A 241 16.50 25.89 30.50
C GLY A 241 17.73 25.15 31.02
N GLY A 242 18.20 25.55 32.20
CA GLY A 242 19.36 24.99 32.88
C GLY A 242 19.07 23.68 33.61
N HIS A 243 19.47 23.58 34.88
CA HIS A 243 19.32 22.35 35.67
C HIS A 243 17.86 21.98 35.95
N LYS A 244 17.01 22.96 36.24
CA LYS A 244 15.58 22.75 36.54
C LYS A 244 14.79 22.15 35.37
N ALA A 245 15.24 22.41 34.14
CA ALA A 245 14.62 21.84 32.94
C ALA A 245 14.68 20.31 32.92
N MET A 246 15.78 19.72 33.44
CA MET A 246 15.90 18.27 33.55
C MET A 246 14.87 17.70 34.53
N ASP A 247 14.67 18.32 35.70
CA ASP A 247 13.71 17.84 36.70
C ASP A 247 12.27 17.84 36.16
N ILE A 248 11.87 18.92 35.46
CA ILE A 248 10.56 19.02 34.83
C ILE A 248 10.40 17.98 33.71
N ALA A 249 11.42 17.80 32.88
CA ALA A 249 11.41 16.80 31.83
C ALA A 249 11.32 15.37 32.40
N LEU A 250 12.00 15.07 33.51
CA LEU A 250 11.90 13.79 34.20
C LEU A 250 10.50 13.57 34.77
N GLN A 251 9.84 14.60 35.32
CA GLN A 251 8.46 14.51 35.79
C GLN A 251 7.49 14.23 34.62
N GLU A 252 7.65 14.94 33.50
CA GLU A 252 6.86 14.71 32.30
C GLU A 252 7.05 13.31 31.74
N GLN A 253 8.29 12.81 31.71
CA GLN A 253 8.57 11.43 31.32
C GLN A 253 7.85 10.43 32.24
N THR A 254 7.81 10.65 33.56
CA THR A 254 7.08 9.79 34.51
C THR A 254 5.59 9.74 34.17
N MET A 255 4.98 10.90 33.90
CA MET A 255 3.56 10.99 33.59
C MET A 255 3.21 10.24 32.29
N LEU A 256 4.05 10.33 31.25
CA LEU A 256 3.86 9.59 30.00
C LEU A 256 4.04 8.08 30.21
N MET A 257 5.07 7.67 30.95
CA MET A 257 5.31 6.26 31.29
C MET A 257 4.16 5.64 32.10
N GLN A 258 3.54 6.41 33.01
CA GLN A 258 2.35 5.96 33.75
C GLN A 258 1.13 5.70 32.86
N LYS A 259 1.08 6.35 31.68
CA LYS A 259 0.07 6.10 30.65
C LYS A 259 0.44 4.94 29.70
N GLY A 260 1.54 4.25 29.97
CA GLY A 260 2.05 3.16 29.13
C GLY A 260 2.82 3.61 27.90
N ILE A 261 3.13 4.91 27.77
CA ILE A 261 3.83 5.46 26.60
C ILE A 261 5.35 5.30 26.80
N SER A 262 6.01 4.65 25.83
CA SER A 262 7.46 4.48 25.76
C SER A 262 8.16 5.81 25.41
N CYS A 263 8.26 6.67 26.43
CA CYS A 263 8.86 8.00 26.31
C CYS A 263 10.39 7.96 26.55
N PHE A 264 11.14 8.50 25.60
CA PHE A 264 12.58 8.71 25.73
C PHE A 264 12.87 10.18 26.03
N LEU A 265 13.84 10.43 26.89
CA LEU A 265 14.29 11.78 27.23
C LEU A 265 15.74 11.95 26.80
N SER A 266 16.06 13.06 26.16
CA SER A 266 17.44 13.40 25.80
C SER A 266 17.78 14.85 26.09
N SER A 267 18.92 15.05 26.73
CA SER A 267 19.67 16.31 26.73
C SER A 267 20.89 16.20 25.79
N HIS A 268 21.75 17.21 25.79
CA HIS A 268 22.98 17.21 24.98
C HIS A 268 23.97 16.10 25.40
N ASN A 269 23.96 15.68 26.66
CA ASN A 269 24.92 14.73 27.23
C ASN A 269 24.31 13.40 27.70
N VAL A 270 23.00 13.36 27.97
CA VAL A 270 22.33 12.20 28.53
C VAL A 270 21.13 11.84 27.66
N THR A 271 20.93 10.55 27.43
CA THR A 271 19.70 10.00 26.87
C THR A 271 19.25 8.87 27.77
N ILE A 272 17.98 8.84 28.14
CA ILE A 272 17.39 7.78 28.96
C ILE A 272 16.15 7.22 28.26
N ASN A 273 16.01 5.90 28.31
CA ASN A 273 14.85 5.21 27.73
C ASN A 273 13.66 5.19 28.69
N ALA A 274 12.57 4.57 28.24
CA ALA A 274 11.35 4.36 29.02
C ALA A 274 11.54 3.46 30.28
N LEU A 275 12.72 2.86 30.49
CA LEU A 275 13.07 2.10 31.70
C LEU A 275 13.99 2.89 32.64
N ARG A 276 14.17 4.20 32.40
CA ARG A 276 15.14 5.06 33.11
C ARG A 276 16.59 4.58 33.02
N LYS A 277 16.92 3.77 32.02
CA LYS A 277 18.30 3.35 31.75
C LYS A 277 18.95 4.29 30.75
N GLY A 278 20.21 4.61 31.03
CA GLY A 278 21.05 5.38 30.10
C GLY A 278 21.20 4.66 28.77
N VAL A 279 20.97 5.39 27.68
CA VAL A 279 21.20 4.95 26.30
C VAL A 279 22.50 5.59 25.83
N ILE A 280 23.48 4.75 25.50
CA ILE A 280 24.75 5.22 24.98
C ILE A 280 24.57 5.59 23.51
N LEU A 281 24.71 6.87 23.20
CA LEU A 281 24.75 7.39 21.83
C LEU A 281 26.13 8.05 21.61
N PRO A 282 26.80 7.80 20.47
CA PRO A 282 28.18 8.25 20.23
C PRO A 282 28.31 9.76 19.94
N PHE A 283 27.20 10.50 19.92
CA PHE A 283 27.16 11.92 19.56
C PHE A 283 26.98 12.81 20.80
N LYS A 284 27.60 14.00 20.81
CA LYS A 284 27.40 15.04 21.85
C LYS A 284 26.36 16.11 21.45
N SER A 285 25.70 15.91 20.32
CA SER A 285 24.74 16.83 19.71
C SER A 285 23.32 16.38 20.03
N LEU A 286 22.51 17.26 20.63
CA LEU A 286 21.10 16.97 20.90
C LEU A 286 20.33 16.80 19.59
N TYR A 287 20.71 17.54 18.53
CA TYR A 287 20.15 17.36 17.20
C TYR A 287 20.31 15.90 16.73
N LYS A 288 21.56 15.39 16.75
CA LYS A 288 21.85 14.02 16.31
C LYS A 288 21.20 12.96 17.20
N ARG A 289 21.10 13.21 18.52
CA ARG A 289 20.40 12.33 19.45
C ARG A 289 18.92 12.24 19.11
N CYS A 290 18.24 13.37 18.90
CA CYS A 290 16.84 13.40 18.49
C CYS A 290 16.64 12.65 17.16
N ARG A 291 17.47 12.91 16.14
CA ARG A 291 17.39 12.19 14.85
C ARG A 291 17.54 10.67 15.00
N ALA A 292 18.41 10.21 15.90
CA ALA A 292 18.57 8.78 16.19
C ALA A 292 17.32 8.21 16.89
N LEU A 293 16.73 8.95 17.83
CA LEU A 293 15.50 8.54 18.51
C LEU A 293 14.30 8.47 17.56
N LEU A 294 14.18 9.40 16.60
CA LEU A 294 13.14 9.39 15.58
C LEU A 294 13.18 8.17 14.65
N MET A 295 14.33 7.48 14.58
CA MET A 295 14.51 6.24 13.79
C MET A 295 14.38 4.97 14.64
N ASN A 296 14.10 5.10 15.94
CA ASN A 296 13.99 3.97 16.85
C ASN A 296 12.52 3.55 17.02
N SER A 297 12.18 2.33 16.57
CA SER A 297 10.82 1.78 16.62
C SER A 297 10.27 1.56 18.04
N GLN A 298 11.10 1.65 19.08
CA GLN A 298 10.67 1.56 20.48
C GLN A 298 10.22 2.91 21.06
N VAL A 299 10.37 4.01 20.33
CA VAL A 299 10.10 5.37 20.82
C VAL A 299 8.68 5.77 20.44
N GLU A 300 7.84 6.01 21.44
CA GLU A 300 6.46 6.49 21.26
C GLU A 300 6.31 7.97 21.63
N ALA A 301 7.27 8.55 22.35
CA ALA A 301 7.34 9.98 22.63
C ALA A 301 8.79 10.40 22.91
N ILE A 302 9.13 11.66 22.62
CA ILE A 302 10.44 12.23 22.90
C ILE A 302 10.30 13.48 23.76
N ILE A 303 11.12 13.60 24.81
CA ILE A 303 11.33 14.85 25.54
C ILE A 303 12.75 15.33 25.29
N LEU A 304 12.90 16.49 24.68
CA LEU A 304 14.20 17.14 24.48
C LEU A 304 14.43 18.18 25.57
N VAL A 305 15.55 18.05 26.27
CA VAL A 305 15.99 19.05 27.26
C VAL A 305 17.05 19.92 26.59
N VAL A 306 16.63 21.12 26.19
CA VAL A 306 17.48 22.08 25.48
C VAL A 306 18.14 22.99 26.50
N GLN A 307 19.46 22.80 26.66
CA GLN A 307 20.26 23.53 27.64
C GLN A 307 21.34 24.39 26.97
N THR A 308 21.46 24.31 25.64
CA THR A 308 22.44 25.08 24.87
C THR A 308 21.83 25.75 23.65
N ASP A 309 22.59 26.67 23.04
CA ASP A 309 22.24 27.34 21.79
C ASP A 309 22.53 26.53 20.51
N GLU A 310 22.70 25.21 20.61
CA GLU A 310 23.05 24.32 19.48
C GLU A 310 22.10 24.48 18.28
N PHE A 311 20.78 24.55 18.51
CA PHE A 311 19.79 24.59 17.44
C PHE A 311 19.82 25.87 16.60
N LEU A 312 20.41 26.96 17.11
CA LEU A 312 20.66 28.15 16.28
C LEU A 312 21.71 27.91 15.18
N TYR A 313 22.46 26.81 15.27
CA TYR A 313 23.48 26.43 14.29
C TYR A 313 23.11 25.18 13.48
N SER A 314 22.28 24.29 14.04
CA SER A 314 21.91 23.01 13.43
C SER A 314 20.50 22.96 12.85
N ASP A 315 19.70 24.01 13.07
CA ASP A 315 18.23 23.99 12.98
C ASP A 315 17.59 22.95 13.93
N LEU A 316 16.26 22.83 13.85
CA LEU A 316 15.50 21.85 14.63
C LEU A 316 15.66 20.43 14.03
N PRO A 317 15.79 19.39 14.88
CA PRO A 317 15.91 18.00 14.41
C PRO A 317 14.61 17.41 13.87
N CYS A 318 13.48 18.06 14.11
CA CYS A 318 12.13 17.61 13.81
C CYS A 318 11.32 18.71 13.14
N SER A 319 10.33 18.31 12.33
CA SER A 319 9.44 19.23 11.61
C SER A 319 8.28 19.76 12.45
N HIS A 320 8.04 19.17 13.62
CA HIS A 320 6.96 19.56 14.53
C HIS A 320 7.36 19.33 15.99
N ILE A 321 6.92 20.23 16.86
CA ILE A 321 7.07 20.14 18.32
C ILE A 321 5.67 20.35 18.92
N ASN A 322 5.21 19.40 19.73
CA ASN A 322 3.87 19.39 20.28
C ASN A 322 3.72 20.33 21.48
N LYS A 323 4.79 20.49 22.26
CA LYS A 323 4.79 21.28 23.48
C LYS A 323 6.16 21.88 23.73
N VAL A 324 6.19 23.17 24.07
CA VAL A 324 7.39 23.88 24.50
C VAL A 324 7.17 24.38 25.92
N THR A 325 8.12 24.10 26.81
CA THR A 325 8.11 24.55 28.21
C THR A 325 9.39 25.31 28.50
N ASN A 326 9.27 26.62 28.74
CA ASN A 326 10.40 27.48 29.08
C ASN A 326 10.48 27.63 30.60
N ILE A 327 11.56 27.15 31.22
CA ILE A 327 11.73 27.17 32.67
C ILE A 327 12.53 28.40 33.11
N ASP A 328 13.69 28.60 32.49
CA ASP A 328 14.59 29.71 32.73
C ASP A 328 15.42 30.00 31.47
N ALA A 329 16.10 31.14 31.44
CA ALA A 329 17.02 31.51 30.36
C ALA A 329 18.48 31.07 30.68
N GLU A 330 18.67 30.07 31.56
CA GLU A 330 20.01 29.62 31.95
C GLU A 330 20.60 28.63 30.94
N LEU A 331 20.86 29.13 29.74
CA LEU A 331 21.47 28.37 28.65
C LEU A 331 22.98 28.59 28.58
N ILE A 332 23.72 27.56 28.16
CA ILE A 332 25.17 27.62 27.92
C ILE A 332 25.50 27.55 26.42
N SER A 333 26.61 28.15 26.01
CA SER A 333 26.98 28.13 24.59
C SER A 333 27.44 26.74 24.17
N SER A 334 26.87 26.23 23.09
CA SER A 334 27.26 24.96 22.45
C SER A 334 28.69 24.98 21.90
N LYS A 335 29.24 26.16 21.58
CA LYS A 335 30.63 26.37 21.13
C LYS A 335 31.61 26.51 22.29
N ASN A 336 31.16 27.01 23.45
CA ASN A 336 31.97 27.13 24.66
C ASN A 336 31.12 26.91 25.91
N LEU A 337 31.18 25.70 26.46
CA LEU A 337 30.35 25.25 27.59
C LEU A 337 30.57 26.02 28.90
N LYS A 338 31.60 26.88 28.98
CA LYS A 338 31.85 27.76 30.14
C LYS A 338 31.07 29.07 30.07
N ASN A 339 30.54 29.43 28.89
CA ASN A 339 29.90 30.72 28.65
C ASN A 339 28.38 30.60 28.73
N LYS A 340 27.74 31.53 29.42
CA LYS A 340 26.29 31.72 29.33
C LYS A 340 25.91 32.30 27.96
N VAL A 341 24.75 31.92 27.46
CA VAL A 341 24.16 32.50 26.25
C VAL A 341 23.61 33.88 26.58
N SER A 342 23.76 34.86 25.67
CA SER A 342 23.16 36.19 25.85
C SER A 342 21.63 36.11 25.78
N LYS A 343 20.93 37.06 26.41
CA LYS A 343 19.46 37.10 26.41
C LYS A 343 18.89 37.09 24.99
N ASP A 344 19.41 37.94 24.09
CA ASP A 344 18.94 38.01 22.70
C ASP A 344 19.08 36.66 21.96
N ARG A 345 20.15 35.91 22.25
CA ARG A 345 20.35 34.57 21.65
C ARG A 345 19.42 33.53 22.27
N ALA A 346 19.17 33.59 23.57
CA ALA A 346 18.19 32.73 24.22
C ALA A 346 16.78 32.98 23.68
N ASP A 347 16.40 34.25 23.52
CA ASP A 347 15.12 34.66 22.95
C ASP A 347 15.00 34.20 21.48
N ALA A 348 16.07 34.33 20.68
CA ALA A 348 16.10 33.83 19.31
C ALA A 348 15.93 32.30 19.24
N LEU A 349 16.54 31.55 20.16
CA LEU A 349 16.38 30.10 20.24
C LEU A 349 14.94 29.71 20.60
N ILE A 350 14.34 30.39 21.58
CA ILE A 350 12.96 30.13 21.98
C ILE A 350 12.01 30.39 20.80
N LYS A 351 12.20 31.49 20.07
CA LYS A 351 11.44 31.78 18.85
C LYS A 351 11.58 30.67 17.81
N LEU A 352 12.82 30.23 17.53
CA LEU A 352 13.08 29.11 16.62
C LEU A 352 12.33 27.85 17.04
N ILE A 353 12.33 27.51 18.33
CA ILE A 353 11.65 26.33 18.89
C ILE A 353 10.13 26.45 18.81
N ASN A 354 9.59 27.66 19.00
CA ASN A 354 8.17 27.95 18.86
C ASN A 354 7.71 28.03 17.38
N GLY A 355 8.64 28.13 16.43
CA GLY A 355 8.34 28.33 15.01
C GLY A 355 7.91 29.76 14.65
N GLU A 356 8.38 30.75 15.42
CA GLU A 356 8.10 32.19 15.27
C GLU A 356 9.15 32.94 14.43
#